data_AF-A0A850LBF9-F1
#
_entry.id   AF-A0A850LBF9-F1
#
_cell.length_a   1.000
_cell.length_b   1.000
_cell.length_c   1.000
_cell.angle_alpha   90.00
_cell.angle_beta   90.00
_cell.angle_gamma   90.00
#
_symmetry.space_group_name_H-M   'P 1'
#
loop_
_entity.id
_entity.type
_entity.pdbx_description
1 polymer ?
#
loop_
_entity_poly.entity_id
_entity_poly.type
_entity_poly.pdbx_seq_one_letter_code
_entity_poly.pdbx_strand_id
1 'polypeptide(L)'
;MRIAVFAISLAYVLLYGWAWVGTVNASMDAAGRGMALGFLTVGIGATAIFVIPALVLAIANRAPKWALGLSLAPAALLFLVVMTGVI
;
A
#
# COMPACT_ATOMS: atom_id res chain seq x y z
N MET A 1 3.83 -3.92 18.97
CA MET A 1 4.49 -3.85 17.64
C MET A 1 3.81 -4.73 16.59
N ARG A 2 3.56 -6.02 16.84
CA ARG A 2 2.84 -6.89 15.86
C ARG A 2 1.45 -6.40 15.51
N ILE A 3 0.68 -5.99 16.51
CA ILE A 3 -0.66 -5.42 16.31
C ILE A 3 -0.60 -4.21 15.37
N ALA A 4 0.43 -3.36 15.50
CA ALA A 4 0.61 -2.21 14.62
C ALA A 4 0.90 -2.65 13.17
N VAL A 5 1.76 -3.67 12.96
CA VAL A 5 1.99 -4.23 11.62
C VAL A 5 0.68 -4.74 11.02
N PHE A 6 -0.11 -5.51 11.77
CA PHE A 6 -1.40 -5.99 11.28
C PHE A 6 -2.40 -4.87 10.98
N ALA A 7 -2.48 -3.87 11.85
CA ALA A 7 -3.35 -2.71 11.64
C ALA A 7 -2.95 -1.91 10.40
N ILE A 8 -1.65 -1.67 10.19
CA ILE A 8 -1.14 -0.97 9.01
C ILE A 8 -1.40 -1.78 7.73
N SER A 9 -1.13 -3.09 7.77
CA SER A 9 -1.42 -3.98 6.63
C SER A 9 -2.91 -4.00 6.28
N LEU A 10 -3.79 -4.04 7.29
CA LEU A 10 -5.23 -3.95 7.09
C LEU A 10 -5.63 -2.59 6.49
N ALA A 11 -5.03 -1.50 6.95
CA ALA A 11 -5.28 -0.17 6.41
C ALA A 11 -4.92 -0.08 4.91
N TYR A 12 -3.82 -0.67 4.46
CA TYR A 12 -3.50 -0.73 3.03
C TYR A 12 -4.54 -1.51 2.24
N VAL A 13 -5.00 -2.66 2.75
CA VAL A 13 -6.04 -3.45 2.08
C VAL A 13 -7.32 -2.64 1.94
N LEU A 14 -7.75 -1.95 2.99
CA LEU A 14 -8.94 -1.10 2.97
C LEU A 14 -8.76 0.08 2.00
N LEU A 15 -7.60 0.73 2.01
CA LEU A 15 -7.30 1.88 1.15
C LEU A 15 -7.30 1.47 -0.33
N TYR A 16 -6.61 0.39 -0.68
CA TYR A 16 -6.57 -0.08 -2.07
C TYR A 16 -7.90 -0.66 -2.52
N GLY A 17 -8.61 -1.38 -1.64
CA GLY A 17 -9.96 -1.86 -1.93
C GLY A 17 -10.93 -0.70 -2.21
N TRP A 18 -10.87 0.34 -1.37
CA TRP A 18 -11.68 1.55 -1.57
C TRP A 18 -11.32 2.28 -2.86
N ALA A 19 -10.02 2.49 -3.12
CA ALA A 19 -9.56 3.14 -4.35
C ALA A 19 -9.98 2.35 -5.60
N TRP A 20 -9.87 1.02 -5.57
CA TRP A 20 -10.32 0.15 -6.65
C TRP A 20 -11.80 0.31 -6.94
N VAL A 21 -12.65 0.21 -5.90
CA VAL A 21 -14.10 0.39 -6.03
C VAL A 21 -14.42 1.79 -6.55
N GLY A 22 -13.73 2.82 -6.07
CA GLY A 22 -13.89 4.19 -6.55
C GLY A 22 -13.57 4.32 -8.04
N THR A 23 -12.46 3.77 -8.50
CA THR A 23 -12.05 3.84 -9.91
C THR A 23 -12.97 3.05 -10.83
N VAL A 24 -13.44 1.88 -10.41
CA VAL A 24 -14.39 1.07 -11.20
C VAL A 24 -15.72 1.81 -11.39
N ASN A 25 -16.21 2.50 -10.37
CA ASN A 25 -17.50 3.20 -10.40
C ASN A 25 -17.40 4.67 -10.88
N ALA A 26 -16.20 5.17 -11.16
CA ALA A 26 -16.02 6.54 -11.64
C ALA A 26 -16.62 6.73 -13.04
N SER A 27 -17.30 7.86 -13.22
CA SER A 27 -17.80 8.32 -14.52
C SER A 27 -16.63 8.87 -15.36
N MET A 28 -15.92 7.96 -16.04
CA MET A 28 -14.79 8.25 -16.90
C MET A 28 -14.81 7.33 -18.14
N ASP A 29 -14.11 7.73 -19.19
CA ASP A 29 -13.97 6.93 -20.41
C ASP A 29 -13.19 5.63 -20.14
N ALA A 30 -13.35 4.64 -21.02
CA ALA A 30 -12.75 3.33 -20.84
C ALA A 30 -11.21 3.37 -20.81
N ALA A 31 -10.58 4.24 -21.61
CA ALA A 31 -9.13 4.38 -21.64
C ALA A 31 -8.62 5.04 -20.35
N GLY A 32 -9.27 6.11 -19.90
CA GLY A 32 -9.00 6.76 -18.61
C GLY A 32 -9.11 5.79 -17.44
N ARG A 33 -10.17 4.97 -17.40
CA ARG A 33 -10.36 3.95 -16.35
C ARG A 33 -9.25 2.89 -16.39
N GLY A 34 -8.91 2.41 -17.58
CA GLY A 34 -7.85 1.42 -17.78
C GLY A 34 -6.50 1.92 -17.27
N MET A 35 -6.14 3.17 -17.56
CA MET A 35 -4.91 3.79 -17.05
C MET A 35 -4.91 3.90 -15.52
N ALA A 36 -6.01 4.40 -14.93
CA ALA A 36 -6.11 4.55 -13.48
C ALA A 36 -6.00 3.21 -12.74
N LEU A 37 -6.67 2.16 -13.23
CA LEU A 37 -6.56 0.81 -12.68
C LEU A 37 -5.15 0.22 -12.85
N GLY A 38 -4.48 0.54 -13.96
CA GLY A 38 -3.08 0.18 -14.18
C GLY A 38 -2.16 0.78 -13.10
N PHE A 39 -2.26 2.08 -12.87
CA PHE A 39 -1.51 2.77 -11.80
C PHE A 39 -1.82 2.20 -10.41
N LEU A 40 -3.10 1.95 -10.10
CA LEU A 40 -3.50 1.33 -8.84
C LEU A 40 -2.88 -0.06 -8.65
N THR A 41 -2.86 -0.87 -9.70
CA THR A 41 -2.27 -2.22 -9.66
C THR A 41 -0.77 -2.17 -9.38
N VAL A 42 -0.06 -1.24 -10.02
CA VAL A 42 1.37 -1.02 -9.76
C VAL A 42 1.60 -0.58 -8.31
N GLY A 43 0.78 0.35 -7.80
CA GLY A 43 0.85 0.79 -6.40
C GLY A 43 0.60 -0.35 -5.40
N ILE A 44 -0.41 -1.19 -5.65
CA ILE A 44 -0.70 -2.39 -4.84
C ILE A 44 0.51 -3.32 -4.83
N GLY A 45 1.07 -3.62 -6.01
CA GLY A 45 2.23 -4.50 -6.14
C GLY A 45 3.46 -3.96 -5.41
N ALA A 46 3.77 -2.67 -5.59
CA ALA A 46 4.87 -2.01 -4.91
C ALA A 46 4.72 -2.07 -3.38
N THR A 47 3.52 -1.80 -2.85
CA THR A 47 3.25 -1.90 -1.42
C THR A 47 3.34 -3.34 -0.90
N ALA A 48 2.86 -4.32 -1.67
CA ALA A 48 2.90 -5.73 -1.30
C ALA A 48 4.34 -6.25 -1.11
N ILE A 49 5.31 -5.75 -1.88
CA ILE A 49 6.74 -6.11 -1.74
C ILE A 49 7.26 -5.83 -0.33
N PHE A 50 6.77 -4.79 0.34
CA PHE A 50 7.17 -4.46 1.71
C PHE A 50 6.27 -5.10 2.76
N VAL A 51 4.96 -5.08 2.52
CA VAL A 51 3.96 -5.50 3.51
C VAL A 51 3.93 -7.03 3.70
N ILE A 52 4.13 -7.82 2.65
CA ILE A 52 4.13 -9.29 2.77
C ILE A 52 5.30 -9.78 3.65
N PRO A 53 6.57 -9.37 3.42
CA PRO A 53 7.66 -9.72 4.34
C PRO A 53 7.43 -9.20 5.76
N ALA A 54 6.87 -7.99 5.92
CA ALA A 54 6.51 -7.44 7.24
C ALA A 54 5.53 -8.35 7.98
N LEU A 55 4.49 -8.83 7.29
CA LEU A 55 3.50 -9.75 7.84
C LEU A 55 4.12 -11.10 8.21
N VAL A 56 4.99 -11.67 7.36
CA VAL A 56 5.70 -12.92 7.66
C VAL A 56 6.53 -12.79 8.94
N LEU A 57 7.33 -11.71 9.05
CA LEU A 57 8.14 -11.44 10.24
C LEU A 57 7.26 -11.22 11.49
N ALA A 58 6.16 -10.49 11.33
CA ALA A 58 5.19 -10.29 12.40
C ALA A 58 4.57 -11.63 12.83
N ILE A 59 4.06 -12.45 11.92
CA ILE A 59 3.46 -13.76 12.26
C ILE A 59 4.47 -14.67 12.94
N ALA A 60 5.72 -14.70 12.46
CA ALA A 60 6.80 -15.49 13.05
C ALA A 60 7.32 -14.95 14.40
N ASN A 61 6.80 -13.83 14.92
CA ASN A 61 7.32 -13.16 16.13
C ASN A 61 8.80 -12.75 16.02
N ARG A 62 9.34 -12.63 14.80
CA ARG A 62 10.76 -12.32 14.56
C ARG A 62 10.93 -10.85 14.22
N ALA A 63 11.97 -10.23 14.79
CA ALA A 63 12.42 -8.89 14.44
C ALA A 63 11.27 -7.84 14.35
N PRO A 64 10.47 -7.64 15.41
CA PRO A 64 9.23 -6.84 15.36
C PRO A 64 9.45 -5.36 14.99
N LYS A 65 10.66 -4.83 15.22
CA LYS A 65 11.04 -3.47 14.80
C LYS A 65 11.22 -3.37 13.27
N TRP A 66 11.82 -4.39 12.67
CA TRP A 66 12.01 -4.47 11.22
C TRP A 66 10.68 -4.72 10.49
N ALA A 67 9.83 -5.57 11.05
CA ALA A 67 8.47 -5.78 10.53
C ALA A 67 7.68 -4.46 10.51
N LEU A 68 7.76 -3.66 11.58
CA LEU A 68 7.12 -2.34 11.63
C LEU A 68 7.71 -1.39 10.58
N GLY A 69 9.03 -1.30 10.49
CA GLY A 69 9.70 -0.47 9.48
C GLY A 69 9.29 -0.82 8.05
N LEU A 70 9.25 -2.11 7.72
CA LEU A 70 8.80 -2.59 6.42
C LEU A 70 7.34 -2.24 6.15
N SER A 71 6.44 -2.38 7.13
CA SER A 71 5.03 -1.99 6.95
C SER A 71 4.84 -0.47 6.75
N LEU A 72 5.72 0.35 7.32
CA LEU A 72 5.65 1.81 7.19
C LEU A 72 6.35 2.34 5.92
N ALA A 73 7.26 1.55 5.33
CA ALA A 73 8.07 1.98 4.20
C ALA A 73 7.26 2.49 2.98
N PRO A 74 6.16 1.85 2.54
CA PRO A 74 5.38 2.36 1.42
C PRO A 74 4.81 3.76 1.67
N ALA A 75 4.23 3.99 2.85
CA ALA A 75 3.71 5.30 3.24
C ALA A 75 4.83 6.35 3.38
N ALA A 76 5.97 5.97 3.96
CA ALA A 76 7.11 6.86 4.11
C ALA A 76 7.72 7.27 2.76
N LEU A 77 7.86 6.33 1.83
CA LEU A 77 8.34 6.61 0.47
C LEU A 77 7.36 7.53 -0.27
N LEU A 78 6.06 7.26 -0.17
CA LEU A 78 5.05 8.13 -0.78
C LEU A 78 5.11 9.55 -0.20
N PHE A 79 5.23 9.68 1.12
CA PHE A 79 5.42 10.98 1.76
C PHE A 79 6.68 11.71 1.26
N LEU A 80 7.80 11.00 1.13
CA LEU A 80 9.04 11.59 0.61
C LEU A 80 8.88 12.07 -0.83
N VAL A 81 8.24 11.29 -1.70
CA VAL A 81 8.00 11.68 -3.10
C VAL A 81 7.13 12.94 -3.16
N VAL A 82 6.08 13.03 -2.34
CA VAL A 82 5.23 14.24 -2.22
C VAL A 82 6.07 15.44 -1.78
N MET A 83 6.95 15.27 -0.79
CA MET A 83 7.81 16.35 -0.28
C MET A 83 8.85 16.82 -1.31
N THR A 84 9.26 15.97 -2.25
CA THR A 84 10.19 16.35 -3.32
C THR A 84 9.54 17.14 -4.46
N GLY A 85 8.21 17.32 -4.46
CA GLY A 85 7.50 18.04 -5.52
C GLY A 85 7.54 17.33 -6.88
N VAL A 86 7.79 16.02 -6.87
CA VAL A 86 7.84 15.15 -8.06
C VAL A 86 6.42 14.72 -8.50
N ILE A 87 5.40 15.17 -7.77
CA ILE A 87 3.97 14.92 -8.01
C ILE A 87 3.25 16.25 -8.16
#